data_AF-G4TLA5-F1
#
_entry.id   AF-G4TLA5-F1
#
_cell.length_a   1.000
_cell.length_b   1.000
_cell.length_c   1.000
_cell.angle_alpha   90.00
_cell.angle_beta   90.00
_cell.angle_gamma   90.00
#
_symmetry.space_group_name_H-M   'P 1'
#
loop_
_entity.id
_entity.type
_entity.pdbx_description
1 polymer ?
#
loop_
_entity_poly.entity_id
_entity_poly.type
_entity_poly.pdbx_seq_one_letter_code
_entity_poly.pdbx_strand_id
1 'polypeptide(L)'
;MSTEKITRSKSSVNEKDPDATAAVTPAMSTTGEVKEVNTDKDPSTLEKAEAPANAPDESDILTGKRLWLIWSAFLLSVLLFALDNTIVSTALPKLASHFNALDQLTWIVSTYLLTQAGFILIFGQILTIVSTKYIYLTVIVLFEVGSLICGVAPSMNVLIFGRAVAGVGASGIFTSILTVVSYATKLEQRPLLFGTFGAVFTFASVAGPPLGGVFTDKVSWRWCFYINLPLGAISTIAIALLLPPRPPAPNKLYDGMTLGQKFRKLDFVGGFLSLAMITLLLIPLQWGGNTRQWNDPVIIGLLAGFGATLILFLLWEWRMGDYALTPFKMFKNPTQTGASIELFFIFFAFLTAVIYLPFLYQAKGRTAVQSGIDIFPLQIAAITGTAVSSGAIRATGRYKPWLIVGPWFAAIAGGLLFTVDVHTPNAKIIGYQIIFGFGTGSAFQNAGLNLVSSLPWHEADNHIVIAIQAEFDDRPELIPQASAVASFVQLVGGTLGIAIAGTIFANQLVSNLAGPVGDALGHELERAVRQSVTVIFSLPEQLRQPVVDAYVNAVATMFIVIVPAMGIAGFAAFAIRDWNLKERTKAVGGAAA
;
A
#
# COMPACT_ATOMS: atom_id res chain seq x y z
N MET A 1 -51.32 50.78 3.53
CA MET A 1 -51.98 49.51 3.16
C MET A 1 -51.36 48.37 3.96
N SER A 2 -52.01 47.64 4.86
CA SER A 2 -53.11 47.99 5.78
C SER A 2 -53.07 47.00 6.97
N THR A 3 -52.92 47.54 8.19
CA THR A 3 -53.42 47.03 9.49
C THR A 3 -53.74 45.53 9.69
N GLU A 4 -52.88 44.87 10.48
CA GLU A 4 -53.19 44.41 11.86
C GLU A 4 -54.66 44.14 12.26
N LYS A 5 -54.95 42.96 12.83
CA LYS A 5 -55.83 42.82 14.01
C LYS A 5 -55.72 41.48 14.77
N ILE A 6 -55.68 41.59 16.10
CA ILE A 6 -55.79 40.50 17.09
C ILE A 6 -57.20 40.53 17.70
N THR A 7 -57.86 39.39 17.92
CA THR A 7 -58.87 39.27 19.01
C THR A 7 -59.02 37.83 19.54
N ARG A 8 -59.36 37.72 20.84
CA ARG A 8 -59.61 36.50 21.63
C ARG A 8 -61.10 36.07 21.59
N SER A 9 -61.43 34.81 21.93
CA SER A 9 -62.11 34.45 23.21
C SER A 9 -62.89 33.11 23.23
N LYS A 10 -63.00 32.56 24.46
CA LYS A 10 -63.79 31.43 25.03
C LYS A 10 -65.33 31.57 24.79
N SER A 11 -66.26 30.62 25.07
CA SER A 11 -66.34 29.49 26.04
C SER A 11 -67.58 28.55 25.84
N SER A 12 -67.68 27.44 26.63
CA SER A 12 -68.91 26.78 27.23
C SER A 12 -69.95 26.04 26.33
N VAL A 13 -70.35 24.75 26.55
CA VAL A 13 -71.19 24.12 27.64
C VAL A 13 -72.70 24.44 27.51
N ASN A 14 -73.71 23.53 27.54
CA ASN A 14 -73.83 22.06 27.77
C ASN A 14 -74.96 21.42 26.89
N GLU A 15 -74.98 20.13 26.52
CA GLU A 15 -75.59 18.92 27.18
C GLU A 15 -77.12 18.97 27.45
N LYS A 16 -77.86 17.92 27.00
CA LYS A 16 -79.23 17.56 27.44
C LYS A 16 -79.61 16.12 27.08
N ASP A 17 -79.81 15.31 28.12
CA ASP A 17 -80.50 14.00 28.18
C ASP A 17 -82.05 14.18 28.15
N PRO A 18 -82.94 13.15 28.27
CA PRO A 18 -82.72 11.72 28.63
C PRO A 18 -83.47 10.66 27.79
N ASP A 19 -83.23 9.36 28.05
CA ASP A 19 -84.30 8.41 28.40
C ASP A 19 -83.77 7.14 29.10
N ALA A 20 -84.54 6.52 30.00
CA ALA A 20 -84.06 5.43 30.87
C ALA A 20 -85.10 4.33 31.17
N THR A 21 -84.71 3.05 31.01
CA THR A 21 -85.19 1.80 31.67
C THR A 21 -84.67 0.58 30.88
N ALA A 22 -84.42 -0.62 31.40
CA ALA A 22 -84.33 -1.13 32.78
C ALA A 22 -83.33 -2.32 32.82
N ALA A 23 -82.91 -2.75 34.01
CA ALA A 23 -81.90 -3.79 34.20
C ALA A 23 -82.43 -5.23 34.07
N VAL A 24 -81.57 -6.16 33.64
CA VAL A 24 -81.73 -7.62 33.88
C VAL A 24 -80.37 -8.26 34.24
N THR A 25 -80.21 -8.58 35.51
CA THR A 25 -79.38 -9.70 36.01
C THR A 25 -80.01 -10.13 37.34
N PRO A 26 -80.21 -11.43 37.60
CA PRO A 26 -79.23 -12.12 38.45
C PRO A 26 -79.10 -13.65 38.25
N ALA A 27 -77.92 -14.21 38.55
CA ALA A 27 -77.74 -15.44 39.35
C ALA A 27 -76.24 -15.78 39.50
N MET A 28 -75.77 -15.96 40.75
CA MET A 28 -74.44 -16.51 41.07
C MET A 28 -74.55 -17.96 41.57
N SER A 29 -73.52 -18.76 41.29
CA SER A 29 -72.88 -19.83 42.11
C SER A 29 -72.27 -20.89 41.18
N THR A 30 -71.15 -21.58 41.47
CA THR A 30 -70.17 -21.51 42.56
C THR A 30 -68.83 -22.09 42.08
N THR A 31 -67.76 -21.87 42.86
CA THR A 31 -66.51 -22.67 42.96
C THR A 31 -66.57 -24.11 42.40
N GLY A 32 -65.55 -24.69 41.75
CA GLY A 32 -64.14 -24.31 41.58
C GLY A 32 -63.23 -25.47 42.01
N GLU A 33 -62.25 -25.88 41.19
CA GLU A 33 -61.16 -26.77 41.64
C GLU A 33 -59.91 -26.69 40.72
N VAL A 34 -58.76 -27.00 41.31
CA VAL A 34 -57.41 -26.82 40.75
C VAL A 34 -56.85 -28.14 40.25
N LYS A 35 -56.06 -28.11 39.16
CA LYS A 35 -54.97 -29.08 38.96
C LYS A 35 -53.67 -28.39 38.56
N GLU A 36 -52.83 -28.20 39.56
CA GLU A 36 -51.40 -27.93 39.39
C GLU A 36 -50.71 -29.13 38.74
N VAL A 37 -49.66 -28.86 37.96
CA VAL A 37 -48.47 -29.71 37.95
C VAL A 37 -47.24 -28.80 38.07
N ASN A 38 -46.82 -28.62 39.33
CA ASN A 38 -45.51 -28.17 39.82
C ASN A 38 -44.54 -27.49 38.85
N THR A 39 -44.39 -26.17 39.04
CA THR A 39 -43.06 -25.54 39.03
C THR A 39 -42.37 -25.79 40.37
N ASP A 40 -41.32 -26.63 40.41
CA ASP A 40 -40.29 -26.54 41.46
C ASP A 40 -38.94 -27.10 40.98
N LYS A 41 -37.90 -26.22 40.99
CA LYS A 41 -36.44 -26.45 40.76
C LYS A 41 -36.02 -27.03 39.40
N ASP A 42 -35.11 -26.41 38.65
CA ASP A 42 -33.78 -25.98 39.09
C ASP A 42 -33.27 -24.76 38.27
N PRO A 43 -32.52 -23.78 38.84
CA PRO A 43 -32.07 -22.60 38.09
C PRO A 43 -30.80 -22.85 37.25
N SER A 44 -30.51 -24.10 36.90
CA SER A 44 -29.26 -24.54 36.26
C SER A 44 -29.32 -24.70 34.73
N THR A 45 -30.52 -24.65 34.12
CA THR A 45 -30.72 -24.92 32.69
C THR A 45 -31.30 -23.73 31.91
N LEU A 46 -30.86 -22.50 32.21
CA LEU A 46 -30.77 -21.49 31.17
C LEU A 46 -29.59 -21.88 30.28
N GLU A 47 -29.89 -22.59 29.19
CA GLU A 47 -28.97 -22.87 28.11
C GLU A 47 -28.31 -21.55 27.69
N LYS A 48 -27.00 -21.42 27.97
CA LYS A 48 -26.23 -20.27 27.51
C LYS A 48 -26.31 -20.28 25.99
N ALA A 49 -27.10 -19.36 25.42
CA ALA A 49 -26.94 -18.99 24.04
C ALA A 49 -25.48 -18.58 23.86
N GLU A 50 -24.69 -19.42 23.17
CA GLU A 50 -23.28 -19.16 22.96
C GLU A 50 -23.15 -17.85 22.18
N ALA A 51 -22.65 -16.81 22.85
CA ALA A 51 -22.27 -15.57 22.20
C ALA A 51 -21.31 -15.92 21.05
N PRO A 52 -21.43 -15.27 19.87
CA PRO A 52 -20.63 -15.64 18.70
C PRO A 52 -19.15 -15.49 19.05
N ALA A 53 -18.43 -16.63 19.04
CA ALA A 53 -17.04 -16.77 19.52
C ALA A 53 -15.97 -16.01 18.69
N ASN A 54 -16.39 -15.05 17.87
CA ASN A 54 -15.58 -14.32 16.88
C ASN A 54 -15.59 -12.80 17.07
N ALA A 55 -16.28 -12.25 18.08
CA ALA A 55 -16.04 -10.86 18.46
C ALA A 55 -14.63 -10.76 19.08
N PRO A 56 -13.73 -9.85 18.63
CA PRO A 56 -12.53 -9.54 19.38
C PRO A 56 -12.93 -9.02 20.77
N ASP A 57 -12.52 -9.75 21.81
CA ASP A 57 -12.78 -9.40 23.20
C ASP A 57 -12.31 -7.97 23.48
N GLU A 58 -13.04 -7.17 24.28
CA GLU A 58 -12.71 -5.75 24.45
C GLU A 58 -11.32 -5.55 25.09
N SER A 59 -10.84 -6.59 25.79
CA SER A 59 -9.50 -6.72 26.36
C SER A 59 -8.35 -6.71 25.33
N ASP A 60 -8.64 -7.07 24.07
CA ASP A 60 -7.68 -7.26 22.98
C ASP A 60 -7.38 -5.97 22.18
N ILE A 61 -8.24 -4.95 22.31
CA ILE A 61 -8.08 -3.67 21.60
C ILE A 61 -7.11 -2.77 22.38
N LEU A 62 -5.97 -2.45 21.77
CA LEU A 62 -4.99 -1.54 22.35
C LEU A 62 -5.57 -0.12 22.40
N THR A 63 -5.60 0.47 23.59
CA THR A 63 -6.09 1.84 23.80
C THR A 63 -5.08 2.70 24.58
N GLY A 64 -5.29 4.03 24.53
CA GLY A 64 -4.54 5.00 25.31
C GLY A 64 -3.01 4.93 25.14
N LYS A 65 -2.28 5.03 26.26
CA LYS A 65 -0.80 5.08 26.27
C LYS A 65 -0.17 3.79 25.70
N ARG A 66 -0.79 2.63 25.90
CA ARG A 66 -0.24 1.33 25.47
C ARG A 66 -0.25 1.20 23.94
N LEU A 67 -1.33 1.65 23.29
CA LEU A 67 -1.41 1.73 21.83
C LEU A 67 -0.26 2.57 21.29
N TRP A 68 -0.10 3.80 21.76
CA TRP A 68 0.92 4.72 21.24
C TRP A 68 2.36 4.23 21.47
N LEU A 69 2.66 3.59 22.61
CA LEU A 69 4.00 3.02 22.85
C LEU A 69 4.33 1.86 21.89
N ILE A 70 3.38 0.95 21.65
CA ILE A 70 3.54 -0.13 20.66
C ILE A 70 3.62 0.46 19.25
N TRP A 71 2.83 1.50 18.97
CA TRP A 71 2.81 2.18 17.69
C TRP A 71 4.13 2.88 17.37
N SER A 72 4.73 3.58 18.34
CA SER A 72 6.08 4.14 18.21
C SER A 72 7.15 3.08 17.91
N ALA A 73 7.01 1.86 18.43
CA ALA A 73 7.91 0.75 18.09
C ALA A 73 7.70 0.28 16.64
N PHE A 74 6.45 0.19 16.15
CA PHE A 74 6.18 -0.08 14.74
C PHE A 74 6.71 1.03 13.82
N LEU A 75 6.56 2.29 14.20
CA LEU A 75 7.12 3.43 13.48
C LEU A 75 8.65 3.38 13.42
N LEU A 76 9.31 2.94 14.50
CA LEU A 76 10.74 2.72 14.51
C LEU A 76 11.15 1.58 13.57
N SER A 77 10.40 0.47 13.52
CA SER A 77 10.66 -0.61 12.55
C SER A 77 10.42 -0.20 11.09
N VAL A 78 9.46 0.69 10.83
CA VAL A 78 9.27 1.26 9.49
C VAL A 78 10.40 2.23 9.15
N LEU A 79 10.90 2.98 10.13
CA LEU A 79 12.04 3.87 9.95
C LEU A 79 13.30 3.10 9.53
N LEU A 80 13.55 1.92 10.10
CA LEU A 80 14.68 1.06 9.72
C LEU A 80 14.78 0.85 8.22
N PHE A 81 13.74 0.26 7.62
CA PHE A 81 13.80 -0.12 6.22
C PHE A 81 13.61 1.08 5.28
N ALA A 82 12.89 2.12 5.71
CA ALA A 82 12.78 3.36 4.96
C ALA A 82 14.13 4.09 4.88
N LEU A 83 14.82 4.22 6.01
CA LEU A 83 16.13 4.88 6.14
C LEU A 83 17.21 4.08 5.41
N ASP A 84 17.21 2.76 5.54
CA ASP A 84 18.09 1.85 4.79
C ASP A 84 18.01 2.10 3.28
N ASN A 85 16.81 2.16 2.69
CA ASN A 85 16.67 2.40 1.25
C ASN A 85 17.11 3.81 0.83
N THR A 86 16.83 4.84 1.63
CA THR A 86 17.17 6.22 1.28
C THR A 86 18.65 6.56 1.48
N ILE A 87 19.29 6.03 2.54
CA ILE A 87 20.73 6.14 2.79
C ILE A 87 21.52 5.35 1.74
N VAL A 88 21.14 4.09 1.46
CA VAL A 88 21.89 3.26 0.50
C VAL A 88 21.86 3.90 -0.89
N SER A 89 20.73 4.48 -1.30
CA SER A 89 20.58 5.18 -2.58
C SER A 89 21.64 6.26 -2.82
N THR A 90 22.01 7.06 -1.82
CA THR A 90 23.10 8.05 -1.97
C THR A 90 24.49 7.44 -1.87
N ALA A 91 24.65 6.31 -1.18
CA ALA A 91 25.90 5.59 -1.09
C ALA A 91 26.25 4.78 -2.35
N LEU A 92 25.28 4.44 -3.21
CA LEU A 92 25.45 3.57 -4.39
C LEU A 92 26.70 3.89 -5.26
N PRO A 93 26.96 5.15 -5.68
CA PRO A 93 28.11 5.45 -6.52
C PRO A 93 29.44 5.16 -5.80
N LYS A 94 29.52 5.51 -4.50
CA LYS A 94 30.71 5.29 -3.68
C LYS A 94 30.97 3.81 -3.42
N LEU A 95 29.92 3.02 -3.16
CA LEU A 95 29.97 1.57 -2.99
C LEU A 95 30.50 0.88 -4.25
N ALA A 96 29.94 1.24 -5.42
CA ALA A 96 30.37 0.69 -6.69
C ALA A 96 31.82 1.05 -7.05
N SER A 97 32.26 2.29 -6.77
CA SER A 97 33.67 2.68 -6.89
C SER A 97 34.58 1.95 -5.91
N HIS A 98 34.15 1.70 -4.67
CA HIS A 98 34.95 1.00 -3.66
C HIS A 98 35.22 -0.46 -4.02
N PHE A 99 34.22 -1.15 -4.59
CA PHE A 99 34.33 -2.54 -5.00
C PHE A 99 34.73 -2.73 -6.48
N ASN A 100 34.94 -1.65 -7.24
CA ASN A 100 35.14 -1.67 -8.70
C ASN A 100 34.07 -2.47 -9.47
N ALA A 101 32.80 -2.36 -9.03
CA ALA A 101 31.69 -3.19 -9.48
C ALA A 101 30.47 -2.34 -9.89
N LEU A 102 30.68 -1.44 -10.87
CA LEU A 102 29.63 -0.55 -11.41
C LEU A 102 28.53 -1.31 -12.16
N ASP A 103 28.89 -2.42 -12.80
CA ASP A 103 28.00 -3.40 -13.44
C ASP A 103 27.00 -4.03 -12.44
N GLN A 104 27.37 -4.09 -11.16
CA GLN A 104 26.58 -4.71 -10.09
C GLN A 104 25.78 -3.71 -9.24
N LEU A 105 25.92 -2.40 -9.49
CA LEU A 105 25.29 -1.34 -8.68
C LEU A 105 23.76 -1.51 -8.57
N THR A 106 23.08 -1.84 -9.67
CA THR A 106 21.62 -2.02 -9.72
C THR A 106 21.13 -3.17 -8.84
N TRP A 107 21.90 -4.25 -8.72
CA TRP A 107 21.55 -5.43 -7.93
C TRP A 107 21.45 -5.16 -6.42
N ILE A 108 22.11 -4.11 -5.91
CA ILE A 108 22.00 -3.69 -4.50
C ILE A 108 20.56 -3.33 -4.14
N VAL A 109 19.86 -2.65 -5.05
CA VAL A 109 18.47 -2.22 -4.87
C VAL A 109 17.52 -3.32 -5.37
N SER A 110 17.76 -3.85 -6.57
CA SER A 110 16.86 -4.83 -7.18
C SER A 110 16.76 -6.13 -6.39
N THR A 111 17.84 -6.65 -5.80
CA THR A 111 17.79 -7.88 -4.98
C THR A 111 17.01 -7.68 -3.68
N TYR A 112 17.09 -6.49 -3.08
CA TYR A 112 16.29 -6.14 -1.90
C TYR A 112 14.80 -6.09 -2.26
N LEU A 113 14.43 -5.37 -3.32
CA LEU A 113 13.03 -5.27 -3.76
C LEU A 113 12.47 -6.63 -4.22
N LEU A 114 13.30 -7.44 -4.88
CA LEU A 114 12.92 -8.77 -5.37
C LEU A 114 12.63 -9.75 -4.22
N THR A 115 13.49 -9.78 -3.20
CA THR A 115 13.26 -10.59 -2.01
C THR A 115 12.12 -10.05 -1.17
N GLN A 116 11.97 -8.73 -1.08
CA GLN A 116 10.80 -8.12 -0.44
C GLN A 116 9.49 -8.53 -1.14
N ALA A 117 9.46 -8.52 -2.48
CA ALA A 117 8.31 -8.92 -3.28
C ALA A 117 7.96 -10.41 -3.12
N GLY A 118 8.93 -11.31 -3.26
CA GLY A 118 8.67 -12.76 -3.25
C GLY A 118 8.27 -13.30 -1.87
N PHE A 119 8.81 -12.74 -0.79
CA PHE A 119 8.54 -13.27 0.56
C PHE A 119 7.30 -12.65 1.24
N ILE A 120 6.73 -11.56 0.72
CA ILE A 120 5.54 -10.90 1.33
C ILE A 120 4.35 -11.87 1.47
N LEU A 121 4.10 -12.68 0.44
CA LEU A 121 3.03 -13.67 0.42
C LEU A 121 3.29 -14.83 1.41
N ILE A 122 4.55 -15.26 1.53
CA ILE A 122 4.98 -16.31 2.46
C ILE A 122 4.76 -15.85 3.90
N PHE A 123 5.15 -14.62 4.25
CA PHE A 123 4.86 -14.07 5.57
C PHE A 123 3.35 -13.87 5.81
N GLY A 124 2.59 -13.49 4.78
CA GLY A 124 1.13 -13.45 4.84
C GLY A 124 0.52 -14.78 5.26
N GLN A 125 1.03 -15.90 4.73
CA GLN A 125 0.57 -17.24 5.12
C GLN A 125 1.09 -17.67 6.51
N ILE A 126 2.37 -17.42 6.84
CA ILE A 126 2.96 -17.77 8.14
C ILE A 126 2.21 -17.10 9.30
N LEU A 127 1.76 -15.85 9.12
CA LEU A 127 0.98 -15.10 10.10
C LEU A 127 -0.43 -15.67 10.35
N THR A 128 -0.90 -16.62 9.52
CA THR A 128 -2.14 -17.38 9.80
C THR A 128 -1.93 -18.59 10.73
N ILE A 129 -0.68 -18.98 11.01
CA ILE A 129 -0.35 -20.18 11.81
C ILE A 129 0.59 -19.93 13.00
N VAL A 130 1.30 -18.80 13.04
CA VAL A 130 2.20 -18.42 14.14
C VAL A 130 1.75 -17.08 14.75
N SER A 131 1.96 -16.90 16.06
CA SER A 131 1.72 -15.62 16.72
C SER A 131 2.54 -14.48 16.09
N THR A 132 1.84 -13.40 15.73
CA THR A 132 2.41 -12.20 15.09
C THR A 132 3.57 -11.60 15.88
N LYS A 133 3.58 -11.69 17.22
CA LYS A 133 4.69 -11.20 18.04
C LYS A 133 6.02 -11.87 17.69
N TYR A 134 6.04 -13.20 17.62
CA TYR A 134 7.28 -13.95 17.40
C TYR A 134 7.76 -13.82 15.96
N ILE A 135 6.84 -13.82 14.99
CA ILE A 135 7.19 -13.51 13.60
C ILE A 135 7.79 -12.10 13.51
N TYR A 136 7.15 -11.10 14.11
CA TYR A 136 7.62 -9.72 14.02
C TYR A 136 9.02 -9.51 14.65
N LEU A 137 9.30 -10.12 15.79
CA LEU A 137 10.64 -10.14 16.38
C LEU A 137 11.66 -10.85 15.46
N THR A 138 11.27 -11.98 14.87
CA THR A 138 12.15 -12.77 13.98
C THR A 138 12.55 -12.00 12.73
N VAL A 139 11.62 -11.25 12.13
CA VAL A 139 11.83 -10.51 10.88
C VAL A 139 12.56 -9.19 11.08
N ILE A 140 12.45 -8.56 12.26
CA ILE A 140 13.35 -7.45 12.65
C ILE A 140 14.78 -7.99 12.82
N VAL A 141 14.97 -9.10 13.56
CA VAL A 141 16.31 -9.72 13.70
C VAL A 141 16.87 -10.11 12.33
N LEU A 142 16.06 -10.64 11.42
CA LEU A 142 16.50 -10.98 10.05
C LEU A 142 16.92 -9.72 9.26
N PHE A 143 16.17 -8.62 9.39
CA PHE A 143 16.55 -7.33 8.79
C PHE A 143 17.88 -6.80 9.34
N GLU A 144 18.10 -6.89 10.66
CA GLU A 144 19.35 -6.47 11.29
C GLU A 144 20.53 -7.37 10.93
N VAL A 145 20.34 -8.69 10.79
CA VAL A 145 21.37 -9.60 10.26
C VAL A 145 21.71 -9.23 8.81
N GLY A 146 20.73 -8.91 7.97
CA GLY A 146 20.96 -8.41 6.61
C GLY A 146 21.76 -7.11 6.58
N SER A 147 21.40 -6.15 7.45
CA SER A 147 22.13 -4.89 7.63
C SER A 147 23.57 -5.12 8.12
N LEU A 148 23.78 -6.03 9.09
CA LEU A 148 25.10 -6.40 9.58
C LEU A 148 25.97 -6.99 8.46
N ILE A 149 25.43 -7.93 7.67
CA ILE A 149 26.12 -8.54 6.53
C ILE A 149 26.55 -7.47 5.52
N CYS A 150 25.70 -6.49 5.22
CA CYS A 150 26.05 -5.36 4.37
C CYS A 150 27.18 -4.52 4.98
N GLY A 151 27.09 -4.16 6.26
CA GLY A 151 28.09 -3.36 6.97
C GLY A 151 29.47 -4.03 7.05
N VAL A 152 29.54 -5.34 7.19
CA VAL A 152 30.82 -6.09 7.23
C VAL A 152 31.28 -6.60 5.86
N ALA A 153 30.54 -6.33 4.78
CA ALA A 153 30.78 -6.94 3.47
C ALA A 153 32.23 -6.72 2.95
N PRO A 154 32.96 -7.79 2.60
CA PRO A 154 34.28 -7.69 1.98
C PRO A 154 34.21 -7.58 0.45
N SER A 155 33.05 -7.84 -0.16
CA SER A 155 32.84 -7.77 -1.62
C SER A 155 31.40 -7.39 -1.97
N MET A 156 31.20 -6.92 -3.20
CA MET A 156 29.88 -6.53 -3.71
C MET A 156 28.86 -7.68 -3.63
N ASN A 157 29.27 -8.92 -3.96
CA ASN A 157 28.39 -10.09 -3.87
C ASN A 157 27.89 -10.36 -2.43
N VAL A 158 28.73 -10.16 -1.41
CA VAL A 158 28.31 -10.30 0.00
C VAL A 158 27.37 -9.18 0.41
N LEU A 159 27.60 -7.95 -0.10
CA LEU A 159 26.69 -6.83 0.12
C LEU A 159 25.32 -7.12 -0.52
N ILE A 160 25.27 -7.58 -1.77
CA ILE A 160 24.03 -7.98 -2.46
C ILE A 160 23.31 -9.13 -1.71
N PHE A 161 24.04 -10.09 -1.15
CA PHE A 161 23.46 -11.13 -0.30
C PHE A 161 22.88 -10.55 1.00
N GLY A 162 23.56 -9.61 1.66
CA GLY A 162 23.01 -8.89 2.80
C GLY A 162 21.73 -8.12 2.47
N ARG A 163 21.68 -7.48 1.29
CA ARG A 163 20.46 -6.82 0.75
C ARG A 163 19.32 -7.81 0.54
N ALA A 164 19.61 -9.03 0.07
CA ALA A 164 18.63 -10.10 -0.04
C ALA A 164 18.03 -10.46 1.33
N VAL A 165 18.88 -10.70 2.34
CA VAL A 165 18.45 -11.03 3.70
C VAL A 165 17.63 -9.88 4.32
N ALA A 166 18.05 -8.64 4.14
CA ALA A 166 17.32 -7.46 4.58
C ALA A 166 15.94 -7.32 3.90
N GLY A 167 15.84 -7.58 2.60
CA GLY A 167 14.57 -7.55 1.86
C GLY A 167 13.56 -8.61 2.37
N VAL A 168 14.03 -9.81 2.70
CA VAL A 168 13.19 -10.83 3.38
C VAL A 168 12.68 -10.29 4.72
N GLY A 169 13.55 -9.75 5.56
CA GLY A 169 13.16 -9.13 6.84
C GLY A 169 12.11 -8.02 6.66
N ALA A 170 12.32 -7.11 5.72
CA ALA A 170 11.41 -6.00 5.44
C ALA A 170 10.01 -6.44 4.99
N SER A 171 9.89 -7.50 4.18
CA SER A 171 8.59 -8.06 3.78
C SER A 171 7.79 -8.58 4.98
N GLY A 172 8.49 -9.24 5.91
CA GLY A 172 7.91 -9.74 7.16
C GLY A 172 7.51 -8.63 8.12
N ILE A 173 8.34 -7.59 8.25
CA ILE A 173 8.05 -6.40 9.07
C ILE A 173 6.73 -5.77 8.61
N PHE A 174 6.60 -5.47 7.33
CA PHE A 174 5.42 -4.79 6.79
C PHE A 174 4.15 -5.62 6.96
N THR A 175 4.18 -6.91 6.57
CA THR A 175 3.00 -7.79 6.65
C THR A 175 2.56 -8.06 8.10
N SER A 176 3.53 -8.14 9.03
CA SER A 176 3.23 -8.28 10.45
C SER A 176 2.54 -7.03 11.01
N ILE A 177 2.98 -5.83 10.64
CA ILE A 177 2.32 -4.57 11.02
C ILE A 177 0.88 -4.54 10.54
N LEU A 178 0.63 -4.83 9.25
CA LEU A 178 -0.73 -4.88 8.69
C LEU A 178 -1.64 -5.82 9.50
N THR A 179 -1.07 -6.95 9.94
CA THR A 179 -1.74 -7.98 10.74
C THR A 179 -1.98 -7.55 12.19
N VAL A 180 -1.03 -6.90 12.87
CA VAL A 180 -1.28 -6.39 14.24
C VAL A 180 -2.36 -5.32 14.21
N VAL A 181 -2.28 -4.38 13.26
CA VAL A 181 -3.28 -3.32 13.09
C VAL A 181 -4.69 -3.90 12.94
N SER A 182 -4.83 -5.01 12.21
CA SER A 182 -6.14 -5.58 11.90
C SER A 182 -6.88 -6.23 13.07
N TYR A 183 -6.20 -6.54 14.19
CA TYR A 183 -6.85 -7.08 15.40
C TYR A 183 -6.69 -6.18 16.64
N ALA A 184 -5.60 -5.41 16.71
CA ALA A 184 -5.24 -4.65 17.92
C ALA A 184 -5.88 -3.25 17.96
N THR A 185 -6.56 -2.82 16.89
CA THR A 185 -7.06 -1.45 16.74
C THR A 185 -8.43 -1.42 16.06
N LYS A 186 -9.28 -0.47 16.48
CA LYS A 186 -10.61 -0.27 15.89
C LYS A 186 -10.48 0.13 14.43
N LEU A 187 -11.38 -0.34 13.58
CA LEU A 187 -11.36 -0.11 12.13
C LEU A 187 -11.38 1.40 11.77
N GLU A 188 -11.98 2.23 12.62
CA GLU A 188 -11.97 3.70 12.54
C GLU A 188 -10.67 4.39 12.98
N GLN A 189 -9.74 3.68 13.64
CA GLN A 189 -8.44 4.20 14.14
C GLN A 189 -7.25 3.77 13.28
N ARG A 190 -7.32 2.60 12.63
CA ARG A 190 -6.41 2.18 11.55
C ARG A 190 -6.06 3.30 10.56
N PRO A 191 -6.99 4.19 10.17
CA PRO A 191 -6.70 5.18 9.18
C PRO A 191 -5.61 6.18 9.65
N LEU A 192 -5.87 6.87 10.77
CA LEU A 192 -4.91 7.68 11.55
C LEU A 192 -3.55 6.99 11.69
N LEU A 193 -3.57 5.73 12.13
CA LEU A 193 -2.36 4.98 12.43
C LEU A 193 -1.51 4.78 11.17
N PHE A 194 -2.09 4.29 10.07
CA PHE A 194 -1.35 4.12 8.82
C PHE A 194 -0.73 5.42 8.31
N GLY A 195 -1.36 6.59 8.51
CA GLY A 195 -0.81 7.88 8.05
C GLY A 195 0.49 8.31 8.71
N THR A 196 0.76 7.80 9.91
CA THR A 196 2.06 8.02 10.56
C THR A 196 3.21 7.28 9.87
N PHE A 197 2.95 6.19 9.11
CA PHE A 197 3.99 5.60 8.24
C PHE A 197 4.38 6.57 7.12
N GLY A 198 3.40 7.27 6.55
CA GLY A 198 3.60 8.44 5.69
C GLY A 198 4.68 9.39 6.22
N ALA A 199 4.56 9.80 7.49
CA ALA A 199 5.50 10.70 8.14
C ALA A 199 6.89 10.07 8.37
N VAL A 200 6.97 8.76 8.60
CA VAL A 200 8.25 8.06 8.85
C VAL A 200 9.10 7.93 7.58
N PHE A 201 8.57 7.45 6.46
CA PHE A 201 9.36 7.41 5.21
C PHE A 201 9.74 8.81 4.72
N THR A 202 8.91 9.81 5.02
CA THR A 202 9.23 11.20 4.73
C THR A 202 10.47 11.64 5.49
N PHE A 203 10.46 11.44 6.81
CA PHE A 203 11.60 11.73 7.63
C PHE A 203 12.84 10.97 7.13
N ALA A 204 12.69 9.70 6.75
CA ALA A 204 13.75 8.91 6.14
C ALA A 204 14.23 9.44 4.77
N SER A 205 13.37 9.99 3.91
CA SER A 205 13.75 10.54 2.60
C SER A 205 14.40 11.91 2.69
N VAL A 206 14.13 12.68 3.74
CA VAL A 206 14.84 13.94 4.06
C VAL A 206 16.16 13.67 4.78
N ALA A 207 16.15 12.83 5.81
CA ALA A 207 17.33 12.57 6.64
C ALA A 207 18.32 11.60 5.97
N GLY A 208 17.83 10.68 5.14
CA GLY A 208 18.64 9.65 4.48
C GLY A 208 19.76 10.21 3.59
N PRO A 209 19.47 11.09 2.61
CA PRO A 209 20.50 11.59 1.71
C PRO A 209 21.65 12.33 2.42
N PRO A 210 21.40 13.26 3.38
CA PRO A 210 22.47 13.88 4.17
C PRO A 210 23.22 12.91 5.08
N LEU A 211 22.53 11.98 5.76
CA LEU A 211 23.18 10.97 6.61
C LEU A 211 24.08 10.04 5.77
N GLY A 212 23.60 9.56 4.63
CA GLY A 212 24.37 8.74 3.71
C GLY A 212 25.62 9.44 3.22
N GLY A 213 25.52 10.69 2.74
CA GLY A 213 26.69 11.47 2.33
C GLY A 213 27.71 11.70 3.46
N VAL A 214 27.24 12.02 4.68
CA VAL A 214 28.14 12.17 5.84
C VAL A 214 28.82 10.84 6.18
N PHE A 215 28.11 9.71 6.14
CA PHE A 215 28.71 8.40 6.40
C PHE A 215 29.70 7.99 5.32
N THR A 216 29.40 8.17 4.03
CA THR A 216 30.31 7.80 2.93
C THR A 216 31.57 8.67 2.86
N ASP A 217 31.45 9.95 3.19
CA ASP A 217 32.50 10.93 2.92
C ASP A 217 33.37 11.23 4.14
N LYS A 218 32.79 11.19 5.35
CA LYS A 218 33.50 11.59 6.59
C LYS A 218 33.82 10.45 7.55
N VAL A 219 33.23 9.25 7.37
CA VAL A 219 33.38 8.14 8.33
C VAL A 219 33.73 6.82 7.63
N SER A 220 32.72 6.12 7.12
CA SER A 220 32.82 4.90 6.33
C SER A 220 31.43 4.57 5.80
N TRP A 221 31.33 4.14 4.53
CA TRP A 221 30.09 3.65 3.92
C TRP A 221 29.41 2.54 4.75
N ARG A 222 30.16 1.82 5.60
CA ARG A 222 29.63 0.78 6.49
C ARG A 222 28.59 1.30 7.49
N TRP A 223 28.71 2.56 7.90
CA TRP A 223 27.75 3.21 8.80
C TRP A 223 26.37 3.42 8.18
N CYS A 224 26.26 3.40 6.86
CA CYS A 224 24.98 3.35 6.15
C CYS A 224 24.12 2.15 6.55
N PHE A 225 24.74 1.06 7.01
CA PHE A 225 24.04 -0.15 7.48
C PHE A 225 24.10 -0.31 9.01
N TYR A 226 25.20 0.09 9.66
CA TYR A 226 25.31 0.00 11.12
C TYR A 226 24.35 0.91 11.88
N ILE A 227 23.81 1.97 11.27
CA ILE A 227 22.78 2.81 11.89
C ILE A 227 21.47 2.07 12.15
N ASN A 228 21.16 1.01 11.40
CA ASN A 228 19.97 0.20 11.60
C ASN A 228 20.06 -0.59 12.92
N LEU A 229 21.22 -1.22 13.20
CA LEU A 229 21.44 -2.10 14.35
C LEU A 229 20.95 -1.54 15.71
N PRO A 230 21.29 -0.31 16.15
CA PRO A 230 20.78 0.25 17.41
C PRO A 230 19.27 0.55 17.35
N LEU A 231 18.75 1.04 16.22
CA LEU A 231 17.32 1.31 16.04
C LEU A 231 16.51 0.00 16.07
N GLY A 232 17.05 -1.07 15.48
CA GLY A 232 16.47 -2.41 15.44
C GLY A 232 16.52 -3.10 16.80
N ALA A 233 17.60 -2.93 17.55
CA ALA A 233 17.67 -3.36 18.95
C ALA A 233 16.60 -2.67 19.81
N ILE A 234 16.46 -1.34 19.70
CA ILE A 234 15.44 -0.57 20.43
C ILE A 234 14.02 -1.05 20.04
N SER A 235 13.74 -1.22 18.74
CA SER A 235 12.44 -1.72 18.30
C SER A 235 12.17 -3.15 18.80
N THR A 236 13.13 -4.06 18.64
CA THR A 236 13.04 -5.45 19.12
C THR A 236 12.73 -5.50 20.62
N ILE A 237 13.43 -4.71 21.44
CA ILE A 237 13.18 -4.62 22.89
C ILE A 237 11.78 -4.05 23.17
N ALA A 238 11.40 -2.96 22.52
CA ALA A 238 10.08 -2.34 22.71
C ALA A 238 8.94 -3.31 22.36
N ILE A 239 9.05 -4.05 21.24
CA ILE A 239 8.10 -5.08 20.85
C ILE A 239 8.10 -6.28 21.80
N ALA A 240 9.28 -6.76 22.22
CA ALA A 240 9.39 -7.89 23.13
C ALA A 240 8.71 -7.60 24.48
N LEU A 241 8.79 -6.36 24.97
CA LEU A 241 8.19 -5.94 26.24
C LEU A 241 6.72 -5.53 26.13
N LEU A 242 6.34 -4.76 25.09
CA LEU A 242 5.05 -4.07 25.04
C LEU A 242 3.95 -4.85 24.31
N LEU A 243 4.30 -5.52 23.20
CA LEU A 243 3.34 -6.26 22.37
C LEU A 243 2.97 -7.58 23.08
N PRO A 244 1.69 -7.84 23.40
CA PRO A 244 1.28 -9.13 23.93
C PRO A 244 1.39 -10.23 22.84
N PRO A 245 1.80 -11.47 23.18
CA PRO A 245 1.73 -12.59 22.25
C PRO A 245 0.26 -12.99 22.05
N ARG A 246 -0.29 -12.70 20.86
CA ARG A 246 -1.64 -13.16 20.47
C ARG A 246 -1.53 -14.42 19.61
N PRO A 247 -2.29 -15.49 19.86
CA PRO A 247 -2.36 -16.62 18.93
C PRO A 247 -2.92 -16.16 17.57
N PRO A 248 -2.61 -16.86 16.46
CA PRO A 248 -3.29 -16.62 15.19
C PRO A 248 -4.80 -16.84 15.35
N ALA A 249 -5.60 -16.20 14.50
CA ALA A 249 -7.05 -16.39 14.50
C ALA A 249 -7.42 -17.88 14.31
N PRO A 250 -8.49 -18.37 14.96
CA PRO A 250 -8.97 -19.74 14.77
C PRO A 250 -9.19 -20.05 13.29
N ASN A 251 -8.67 -21.16 12.80
CA ASN A 251 -8.72 -21.50 11.38
C ASN A 251 -8.92 -23.01 11.22
N LYS A 252 -10.10 -23.38 10.72
CA LYS A 252 -10.57 -24.76 10.51
C LYS A 252 -9.61 -25.63 9.67
N LEU A 253 -8.76 -25.01 8.85
CA LEU A 253 -7.73 -25.71 8.07
C LEU A 253 -6.58 -26.26 8.93
N TYR A 254 -6.40 -25.73 10.15
CA TYR A 254 -5.28 -26.03 11.03
C TYR A 254 -5.71 -26.47 12.44
N ASP A 255 -7.00 -26.72 12.65
CA ASP A 255 -7.54 -27.20 13.93
C ASP A 255 -6.98 -28.58 14.28
N GLY A 256 -6.67 -28.80 15.56
CA GLY A 256 -6.03 -30.03 16.06
C GLY A 256 -4.58 -30.27 15.61
N MET A 257 -4.00 -29.43 14.74
CA MET A 257 -2.64 -29.63 14.24
C MET A 257 -1.57 -29.03 15.16
N THR A 258 -0.49 -29.78 15.38
CA THR A 258 0.75 -29.27 16.00
C THR A 258 1.43 -28.23 15.12
N LEU A 259 2.23 -27.34 15.71
CA LEU A 259 2.93 -26.29 14.97
C LEU A 259 3.80 -26.84 13.82
N GLY A 260 4.50 -27.96 14.03
CA GLY A 260 5.28 -28.62 12.99
C GLY A 260 4.45 -29.19 11.83
N GLN A 261 3.21 -29.64 12.09
CA GLN A 261 2.28 -30.04 11.04
C GLN A 261 1.77 -28.82 10.25
N LYS A 262 1.47 -27.69 10.93
CA LYS A 262 1.10 -26.42 10.28
C LYS A 262 2.22 -25.92 9.36
N PHE A 263 3.47 -25.91 9.82
CA PHE A 263 4.62 -25.54 8.99
C PHE A 263 4.78 -26.43 7.75
N ARG A 264 4.54 -27.74 7.85
CA ARG A 264 4.55 -28.67 6.69
C ARG A 264 3.39 -28.47 5.70
N LYS A 265 2.39 -27.65 6.05
CA LYS A 265 1.25 -27.29 5.21
C LYS A 265 1.38 -25.90 4.57
N LEU A 266 2.44 -25.15 4.89
CA LEU A 266 2.76 -23.90 4.19
C LEU A 266 3.12 -24.17 2.73
N ASP A 267 2.75 -23.24 1.86
CA ASP A 267 2.95 -23.36 0.43
C ASP A 267 4.32 -22.82 -0.01
N PHE A 268 5.38 -23.54 0.40
CA PHE A 268 6.75 -23.21 -0.02
C PHE A 268 6.96 -23.34 -1.54
N VAL A 269 6.18 -24.17 -2.22
CA VAL A 269 6.28 -24.34 -3.69
C VAL A 269 5.62 -23.16 -4.40
N GLY A 270 4.43 -22.73 -3.97
CA GLY A 270 3.80 -21.49 -4.41
C GLY A 270 4.66 -20.27 -4.11
N GLY A 271 5.32 -20.24 -2.94
CA GLY A 271 6.30 -19.21 -2.56
C GLY A 271 7.54 -19.18 -3.46
N PHE A 272 8.07 -20.35 -3.84
CA PHE A 272 9.18 -20.45 -4.80
C PHE A 272 8.73 -20.04 -6.21
N LEU A 273 7.56 -20.49 -6.66
CA LEU A 273 7.00 -20.16 -7.96
C LEU A 273 6.67 -18.66 -8.08
N SER A 274 6.16 -18.02 -7.03
CA SER A 274 5.89 -16.57 -7.04
C SER A 274 7.19 -15.74 -7.03
N LEU A 275 8.20 -16.15 -6.26
CA LEU A 275 9.54 -15.56 -6.30
C LEU A 275 10.21 -15.73 -7.68
N ALA A 276 10.14 -16.92 -8.27
CA ALA A 276 10.67 -17.20 -9.61
C ALA A 276 9.93 -16.39 -10.67
N MET A 277 8.60 -16.35 -10.63
CA MET A 277 7.75 -15.56 -11.52
C MET A 277 8.13 -14.07 -11.46
N ILE A 278 8.21 -13.47 -10.27
CA ILE A 278 8.56 -12.05 -10.16
C ILE A 278 10.02 -11.80 -10.58
N THR A 279 10.96 -12.72 -10.31
CA THR A 279 12.35 -12.64 -10.81
C THR A 279 12.41 -12.62 -12.34
N LEU A 280 11.71 -13.55 -12.98
CA LEU A 280 11.64 -13.70 -14.44
C LEU A 280 10.89 -12.55 -15.11
N LEU A 281 10.03 -11.83 -14.38
CA LEU A 281 9.42 -10.59 -14.84
C LEU A 281 10.37 -9.39 -14.70
N LEU A 282 11.01 -9.21 -13.55
CA LEU A 282 11.76 -7.98 -13.25
C LEU A 282 13.10 -7.89 -13.97
N ILE A 283 13.85 -9.00 -14.12
CA ILE A 283 15.15 -8.98 -14.82
C ILE A 283 15.04 -8.48 -16.27
N PRO A 284 14.18 -9.05 -17.15
CA PRO A 284 14.11 -8.59 -18.53
C PRO A 284 13.57 -7.17 -18.65
N LEU A 285 12.71 -6.71 -17.74
CA LEU A 285 12.23 -5.33 -17.71
C LEU A 285 13.31 -4.33 -17.29
N GLN A 286 14.30 -4.75 -16.49
CA GLN A 286 15.42 -3.89 -16.09
C GLN A 286 16.60 -3.93 -17.07
N TRP A 287 16.76 -5.02 -17.82
CA TRP A 287 17.82 -5.18 -18.83
C TRP A 287 17.41 -4.75 -20.24
N GLY A 288 16.15 -4.98 -20.61
CA GLY A 288 15.59 -4.71 -21.93
C GLY A 288 15.66 -3.23 -22.30
N GLY A 289 16.26 -2.93 -23.44
CA GLY A 289 16.47 -1.56 -23.95
C GLY A 289 17.62 -0.80 -23.28
N ASN A 290 18.21 -1.31 -22.19
CA ASN A 290 19.31 -0.67 -21.48
C ASN A 290 20.63 -1.43 -21.67
N THR A 291 20.75 -2.62 -21.08
CA THR A 291 21.96 -3.47 -21.17
C THR A 291 21.87 -4.52 -22.28
N ARG A 292 20.66 -4.95 -22.64
CA ARG A 292 20.39 -5.91 -23.73
C ARG A 292 19.25 -5.40 -24.61
N GLN A 293 19.28 -5.76 -25.89
CA GLN A 293 18.17 -5.47 -26.80
C GLN A 293 16.95 -6.34 -26.46
N TRP A 294 15.74 -5.85 -26.73
CA TRP A 294 14.50 -6.62 -26.49
C TRP A 294 14.43 -7.93 -27.29
N ASN A 295 15.11 -7.99 -28.44
CA ASN A 295 15.22 -9.20 -29.28
C ASN A 295 16.34 -10.17 -28.84
N ASP A 296 17.07 -9.88 -27.75
CA ASP A 296 18.07 -10.79 -27.20
C ASP A 296 17.40 -12.11 -26.74
N PRO A 297 17.88 -13.30 -27.18
CA PRO A 297 17.31 -14.59 -26.77
C PRO A 297 17.21 -14.78 -25.25
N VAL A 298 18.07 -14.12 -24.46
CA VAL A 298 18.00 -14.14 -22.99
C VAL A 298 16.79 -13.35 -22.49
N ILE A 299 16.49 -12.18 -23.07
CA ILE A 299 15.32 -11.37 -22.69
C ILE A 299 14.03 -12.09 -23.06
N ILE A 300 13.96 -12.63 -24.28
CA ILE A 300 12.82 -13.44 -24.74
C ILE A 300 12.66 -14.71 -23.87
N GLY A 301 13.77 -15.40 -23.56
CA GLY A 301 13.77 -16.59 -22.70
C GLY A 301 13.29 -16.30 -21.27
N LEU A 302 13.68 -15.17 -20.69
CA LEU A 302 13.20 -14.73 -19.37
C LEU A 302 11.70 -14.41 -19.40
N LEU A 303 11.21 -13.70 -20.41
CA LEU A 303 9.77 -13.38 -20.55
C LEU A 303 8.91 -14.62 -20.84
N ALA A 304 9.41 -15.54 -21.68
CA ALA A 304 8.77 -16.84 -21.89
C ALA A 304 8.77 -17.70 -20.61
N GLY A 305 9.88 -17.68 -19.86
CA GLY A 305 10.01 -18.29 -18.55
C GLY A 305 9.04 -17.70 -17.52
N PHE A 306 8.83 -16.38 -17.51
CA PHE A 306 7.79 -15.73 -16.71
C PHE A 306 6.40 -16.26 -17.07
N GLY A 307 6.05 -16.29 -18.36
CA GLY A 307 4.75 -16.83 -18.81
C GLY A 307 4.53 -18.29 -18.40
N ALA A 308 5.54 -19.14 -18.57
CA ALA A 308 5.49 -20.54 -18.14
C ALA A 308 5.37 -20.67 -16.62
N THR A 309 6.13 -19.89 -15.85
CA THR A 309 6.12 -19.92 -14.38
C THR A 309 4.82 -19.36 -13.81
N LEU A 310 4.22 -18.35 -14.45
CA LEU A 310 2.89 -17.85 -14.12
C LEU A 310 1.82 -18.92 -14.33
N ILE A 311 1.85 -19.66 -15.46
CA ILE A 311 0.93 -20.77 -15.70
C ILE A 311 1.13 -21.88 -14.65
N LEU A 312 2.37 -22.25 -14.35
CA LEU A 312 2.69 -23.24 -13.31
C LEU A 312 2.24 -22.77 -11.91
N PHE A 313 2.41 -21.49 -11.58
CA PHE A 313 1.93 -20.90 -10.33
C PHE A 313 0.41 -20.98 -10.25
N LEU A 314 -0.32 -20.54 -11.28
CA LEU A 314 -1.79 -20.60 -11.29
C LEU A 314 -2.33 -22.04 -11.21
N LEU A 315 -1.70 -23.00 -11.89
CA LEU A 315 -2.06 -24.43 -11.79
C LEU A 315 -1.72 -25.04 -10.42
N TRP A 316 -0.62 -24.61 -9.80
CA TRP A 316 -0.22 -25.03 -8.47
C TRP A 316 -1.17 -24.49 -7.40
N GLU A 317 -1.48 -23.20 -7.44
CA GLU A 317 -2.46 -22.54 -6.57
C GLU A 317 -3.84 -23.18 -6.69
N TRP A 318 -4.26 -23.55 -7.91
CA TRP A 318 -5.51 -24.28 -8.15
C TRP A 318 -5.50 -25.65 -7.48
N ARG A 319 -4.39 -26.38 -7.58
CA ARG A 319 -4.19 -27.71 -6.99
C ARG A 319 -4.10 -27.66 -5.45
N MET A 320 -3.48 -26.63 -4.88
CA MET A 320 -3.33 -26.45 -3.43
C MET A 320 -4.63 -26.00 -2.74
N GLY A 321 -5.50 -25.29 -3.48
CA GLY A 321 -6.84 -24.92 -3.03
C GLY A 321 -6.81 -24.01 -1.80
N ASP A 322 -7.29 -24.51 -0.67
CA ASP A 322 -7.36 -23.74 0.58
C ASP A 322 -6.01 -23.58 1.30
N TYR A 323 -5.02 -24.43 1.01
CA TYR A 323 -3.65 -24.32 1.53
C TYR A 323 -2.73 -23.50 0.62
N ALA A 324 -3.23 -23.00 -0.50
CA ALA A 324 -2.46 -22.24 -1.47
C ALA A 324 -1.95 -20.91 -0.86
N LEU A 325 -0.91 -20.34 -1.47
CA LEU A 325 -0.35 -19.06 -1.03
C LEU A 325 -1.31 -17.89 -1.28
N THR A 326 -2.12 -17.98 -2.33
CA THR A 326 -3.09 -16.99 -2.81
C THR A 326 -4.42 -17.65 -3.23
N PRO A 327 -5.19 -18.27 -2.30
CA PRO A 327 -6.34 -19.11 -2.61
C PRO A 327 -7.37 -18.42 -3.51
N PHE A 328 -7.71 -19.02 -4.67
CA PHE A 328 -8.63 -18.41 -5.64
C PHE A 328 -10.02 -18.02 -5.09
N LYS A 329 -10.45 -18.60 -3.96
CA LYS A 329 -11.65 -18.17 -3.22
C LYS A 329 -11.59 -16.70 -2.78
N MET A 330 -10.39 -16.13 -2.57
CA MET A 330 -10.21 -14.72 -2.25
C MET A 330 -10.61 -13.84 -3.44
N PHE A 331 -10.16 -14.18 -4.64
CA PHE A 331 -10.51 -13.44 -5.87
C PHE A 331 -11.95 -13.65 -6.34
N LYS A 332 -12.70 -14.61 -5.76
CA LYS A 332 -14.17 -14.66 -5.88
C LYS A 332 -14.87 -13.57 -5.06
N ASN A 333 -14.18 -12.93 -4.11
CA ASN A 333 -14.71 -11.76 -3.41
C ASN A 333 -14.50 -10.51 -4.30
N PRO A 334 -15.57 -9.81 -4.72
CA PRO A 334 -15.43 -8.64 -5.59
C PRO A 334 -14.67 -7.49 -4.91
N THR A 335 -14.71 -7.39 -3.57
CA THR A 335 -13.90 -6.41 -2.82
C THR A 335 -12.41 -6.70 -2.95
N GLN A 336 -11.96 -7.95 -2.77
CA GLN A 336 -10.55 -8.30 -2.90
C GLN A 336 -10.04 -8.05 -4.31
N THR A 337 -10.81 -8.45 -5.33
CA THR A 337 -10.42 -8.32 -6.74
C THR A 337 -10.42 -6.86 -7.19
N GLY A 338 -11.45 -6.09 -6.84
CA GLY A 338 -11.49 -4.65 -7.09
C GLY A 338 -10.31 -3.92 -6.44
N ALA A 339 -10.10 -4.15 -5.14
CA ALA A 339 -8.99 -3.57 -4.38
C ALA A 339 -7.60 -3.93 -4.94
N SER A 340 -7.41 -5.17 -5.39
CA SER A 340 -6.13 -5.62 -5.97
C SER A 340 -5.86 -4.95 -7.32
N ILE A 341 -6.87 -4.86 -8.20
CA ILE A 341 -6.76 -4.20 -9.51
C ILE A 341 -6.53 -2.69 -9.33
N GLU A 342 -7.25 -2.06 -8.40
CA GLU A 342 -7.11 -0.63 -8.10
C GLU A 342 -5.71 -0.31 -7.56
N LEU A 343 -5.20 -1.07 -6.57
CA LEU A 343 -3.83 -0.90 -6.05
C LEU A 343 -2.75 -1.11 -7.12
N PHE A 344 -2.91 -2.11 -7.99
CA PHE A 344 -2.00 -2.35 -9.10
C PHE A 344 -1.87 -1.10 -9.96
N PHE A 345 -2.99 -0.58 -10.45
CA PHE A 345 -3.00 0.51 -11.42
C PHE A 345 -2.67 1.87 -10.78
N ILE A 346 -3.10 2.15 -9.55
CA ILE A 346 -2.70 3.37 -8.85
C ILE A 346 -1.19 3.39 -8.63
N PHE A 347 -0.58 2.30 -8.16
CA PHE A 347 0.86 2.27 -7.93
C PHE A 347 1.67 2.26 -9.25
N PHE A 348 1.14 1.61 -10.29
CA PHE A 348 1.62 1.72 -11.68
C PHE A 348 1.72 3.19 -12.11
N ALA A 349 0.61 3.95 -12.04
CA ALA A 349 0.59 5.34 -12.50
C ALA A 349 1.41 6.26 -11.61
N PHE A 350 1.40 6.01 -10.29
CA PHE A 350 2.12 6.83 -9.33
C PHE A 350 3.64 6.75 -9.52
N LEU A 351 4.23 5.55 -9.61
CA LEU A 351 5.67 5.43 -9.88
C LEU A 351 6.04 5.89 -11.29
N THR A 352 5.18 5.63 -12.28
CA THR A 352 5.27 6.18 -13.63
C THR A 352 5.43 7.71 -13.61
N ALA A 353 4.58 8.43 -12.88
CA ALA A 353 4.67 9.88 -12.76
C ALA A 353 5.93 10.33 -12.00
N VAL A 354 6.20 9.74 -10.82
CA VAL A 354 7.32 10.15 -9.95
C VAL A 354 8.69 9.97 -10.61
N ILE A 355 8.89 8.89 -11.38
CA ILE A 355 10.18 8.59 -12.01
C ILE A 355 10.45 9.45 -13.25
N TYR A 356 9.44 9.68 -14.11
CA TYR A 356 9.66 10.30 -15.42
C TYR A 356 9.36 11.80 -15.47
N LEU A 357 8.58 12.34 -14.54
CA LEU A 357 8.32 13.79 -14.49
C LEU A 357 9.60 14.63 -14.25
N PRO A 358 10.62 14.20 -13.47
CA PRO A 358 11.92 14.88 -13.43
C PRO A 358 12.62 14.97 -14.79
N PHE A 359 12.46 13.97 -15.68
CA PHE A 359 13.08 13.97 -17.01
C PHE A 359 12.49 15.06 -17.91
N LEU A 360 11.17 15.31 -17.81
CA LEU A 360 10.51 16.43 -18.48
C LEU A 360 11.14 17.78 -18.08
N TYR A 361 11.36 17.99 -16.78
CA TYR A 361 11.98 19.21 -16.27
C TYR A 361 13.47 19.32 -16.65
N GLN A 362 14.21 18.21 -16.63
CA GLN A 362 15.62 18.18 -17.04
C GLN A 362 15.79 18.46 -18.54
N ALA A 363 14.92 17.92 -19.40
CA ALA A 363 14.90 18.26 -20.82
C ALA A 363 14.65 19.78 -21.04
N LYS A 364 13.84 20.42 -20.20
CA LYS A 364 13.60 21.87 -20.18
C LYS A 364 14.72 22.70 -19.52
N GLY A 365 15.92 22.15 -19.30
CA GLY A 365 17.08 22.89 -18.77
C GLY A 365 17.20 22.96 -17.26
N ARG A 366 16.36 22.26 -16.49
CA ARG A 366 16.49 22.19 -15.02
C ARG A 366 17.61 21.22 -14.65
N THR A 367 18.35 21.53 -13.59
CA THR A 367 19.32 20.56 -13.02
C THR A 367 18.59 19.37 -12.38
N ALA A 368 19.29 18.25 -12.15
CA ALA A 368 18.72 17.11 -11.42
C ALA A 368 18.10 17.53 -10.07
N VAL A 369 18.79 18.40 -9.32
CA VAL A 369 18.29 18.94 -8.04
C VAL A 369 17.03 19.81 -8.25
N GLN A 370 17.04 20.72 -9.23
CA GLN A 370 15.88 21.57 -9.52
C GLN A 370 14.67 20.74 -9.96
N SER A 371 14.86 19.76 -10.84
CA SER A 371 13.79 18.87 -11.28
C SER A 371 13.21 18.01 -10.14
N GLY A 372 14.03 17.64 -9.15
CA GLY A 372 13.58 16.98 -7.92
C GLY A 372 12.72 17.89 -7.05
N ILE A 373 12.98 19.20 -7.03
CA ILE A 373 12.15 20.22 -6.34
C ILE A 373 10.88 20.51 -7.15
N ASP A 374 10.96 20.58 -8.49
CA ASP A 374 9.84 20.85 -9.37
C ASP A 374 8.75 19.77 -9.34
N ILE A 375 9.05 18.55 -8.84
CA ILE A 375 8.05 17.49 -8.60
C ILE A 375 7.43 17.49 -7.19
N PHE A 376 7.85 18.41 -6.30
CA PHE A 376 7.22 18.53 -4.98
C PHE A 376 5.70 18.80 -5.04
N PRO A 377 5.13 19.59 -5.98
CA PRO A 377 3.69 19.81 -6.05
C PRO A 377 2.86 18.54 -6.21
N LEU A 378 3.33 17.56 -7.00
CA LEU A 378 2.70 16.24 -7.12
C LEU A 378 2.65 15.53 -5.77
N GLN A 379 3.77 15.55 -5.05
CA GLN A 379 3.90 14.88 -3.76
C GLN A 379 3.03 15.58 -2.70
N ILE A 380 3.11 16.91 -2.60
CA ILE A 380 2.29 17.73 -1.70
C ILE A 380 0.80 17.49 -1.93
N ALA A 381 0.38 17.43 -3.19
CA ALA A 381 -1.01 17.17 -3.53
C ALA A 381 -1.42 15.74 -3.19
N ALA A 382 -0.53 14.74 -3.30
CA ALA A 382 -0.81 13.38 -2.84
C ALA A 382 -0.98 13.30 -1.32
N ILE A 383 -0.12 13.97 -0.53
CA ILE A 383 -0.32 14.11 0.93
C ILE A 383 -1.69 14.71 1.21
N THR A 384 -2.00 15.83 0.55
CA THR A 384 -3.23 16.60 0.74
C THR A 384 -4.47 15.79 0.35
N GLY A 385 -4.42 15.08 -0.79
CA GLY A 385 -5.47 14.19 -1.25
C GLY A 385 -5.75 13.10 -0.23
N THR A 386 -4.69 12.42 0.24
CA THR A 386 -4.81 11.41 1.29
C THR A 386 -5.40 12.03 2.56
N ALA A 387 -4.86 13.17 3.03
CA ALA A 387 -5.29 13.84 4.26
C ALA A 387 -6.77 14.27 4.25
N VAL A 388 -7.25 14.78 3.11
CA VAL A 388 -8.65 15.21 2.93
C VAL A 388 -9.60 14.01 2.87
N SER A 389 -9.28 12.99 2.07
CA SER A 389 -10.11 11.78 1.99
C SER A 389 -10.18 11.05 3.33
N SER A 390 -9.07 11.04 4.06
CA SER A 390 -8.96 10.46 5.41
C SER A 390 -9.83 11.15 6.45
N GLY A 391 -9.74 12.48 6.55
CA GLY A 391 -10.62 13.26 7.42
C GLY A 391 -12.10 13.07 7.06
N ALA A 392 -12.42 13.01 5.76
CA ALA A 392 -13.78 12.76 5.28
C ALA A 392 -14.27 11.33 5.60
N ILE A 393 -13.41 10.32 5.52
CA ILE A 393 -13.72 8.93 5.87
C ILE A 393 -13.90 8.78 7.38
N ARG A 394 -13.09 9.45 8.19
CA ARG A 394 -13.29 9.53 9.64
C ARG A 394 -14.59 10.27 10.01
N ALA A 395 -14.99 11.28 9.23
CA ALA A 395 -16.25 12.00 9.44
C ALA A 395 -17.48 11.17 9.02
N THR A 396 -17.45 10.53 7.85
CA THR A 396 -18.62 9.86 7.23
C THR A 396 -18.70 8.35 7.48
N GLY A 397 -17.55 7.69 7.71
CA GLY A 397 -17.39 6.24 7.73
C GLY A 397 -17.32 5.58 6.35
N ARG A 398 -17.33 6.34 5.24
CA ARG A 398 -17.54 5.83 3.86
C ARG A 398 -16.31 6.09 2.98
N TYR A 399 -15.60 5.03 2.58
CA TYR A 399 -14.39 5.14 1.75
C TYR A 399 -14.62 5.00 0.24
N LYS A 400 -15.66 4.27 -0.19
CA LYS A 400 -15.88 3.98 -1.62
C LYS A 400 -15.94 5.22 -2.53
N PRO A 401 -16.53 6.37 -2.14
CA PRO A 401 -16.54 7.56 -3.00
C PRO A 401 -15.14 8.03 -3.39
N TRP A 402 -14.16 7.93 -2.49
CA TRP A 402 -12.78 8.34 -2.75
C TRP A 402 -12.04 7.37 -3.65
N LEU A 403 -12.25 6.06 -3.47
CA LEU A 403 -11.74 5.01 -4.36
C LEU A 403 -12.26 5.16 -5.80
N ILE A 404 -13.53 5.56 -5.98
CA ILE A 404 -14.07 5.82 -7.32
C ILE A 404 -13.49 7.12 -7.90
N VAL A 405 -13.53 8.23 -7.14
CA VAL A 405 -13.26 9.58 -7.68
C VAL A 405 -11.77 9.87 -7.85
N GLY A 406 -10.90 9.37 -6.96
CA GLY A 406 -9.46 9.62 -6.98
C GLY A 406 -8.78 9.22 -8.30
N PRO A 407 -9.00 8.00 -8.81
CA PRO A 407 -8.45 7.58 -10.09
C PRO A 407 -8.93 8.46 -11.25
N TRP A 408 -10.17 8.93 -11.28
CA TRP A 408 -10.63 9.81 -12.38
C TRP A 408 -9.89 11.16 -12.41
N PHE A 409 -9.58 11.76 -11.25
CA PHE A 409 -8.70 12.94 -11.21
C PHE A 409 -7.30 12.62 -11.76
N ALA A 410 -6.72 11.48 -11.37
CA ALA A 410 -5.42 11.05 -11.87
C ALA A 410 -5.42 10.73 -13.38
N ALA A 411 -6.53 10.18 -13.92
CA ALA A 411 -6.73 9.94 -15.35
C ALA A 411 -6.75 11.26 -16.13
N ILE A 412 -7.53 12.24 -15.66
CA ILE A 412 -7.59 13.59 -16.26
C ILE A 412 -6.20 14.22 -16.26
N ALA A 413 -5.48 14.14 -15.14
CA ALA A 413 -4.14 14.70 -15.03
C ALA A 413 -3.11 14.00 -15.93
N GLY A 414 -3.19 12.67 -16.10
CA GLY A 414 -2.37 11.94 -17.07
C GLY A 414 -2.63 12.40 -18.52
N GLY A 415 -3.90 12.60 -18.89
CA GLY A 415 -4.27 13.15 -20.19
C GLY A 415 -3.80 14.59 -20.39
N LEU A 416 -3.81 15.41 -19.33
CA LEU A 416 -3.27 16.76 -19.35
C LEU A 416 -1.74 16.77 -19.49
N LEU A 417 -1.02 15.89 -18.76
CA LEU A 417 0.43 15.71 -18.87
C LEU A 417 0.86 15.22 -20.26
N PHE A 418 0.02 14.43 -20.94
CA PHE A 418 0.22 14.08 -22.35
C PHE A 418 0.21 15.28 -23.31
N THR A 419 -0.52 16.35 -22.98
CA THR A 419 -0.54 17.59 -23.80
C THR A 419 0.65 18.54 -23.59
N VAL A 420 1.65 18.14 -22.79
CA VAL A 420 2.79 19.03 -22.47
C VAL A 420 3.81 19.06 -23.61
N ASP A 421 4.04 20.24 -24.14
CA ASP A 421 5.11 20.54 -25.10
C ASP A 421 6.28 21.32 -24.43
N VAL A 422 7.31 21.67 -25.20
CA VAL A 422 8.47 22.42 -24.71
C VAL A 422 8.09 23.82 -24.20
N HIS A 423 7.13 24.49 -24.86
CA HIS A 423 6.70 25.86 -24.56
C HIS A 423 5.73 25.95 -23.37
N THR A 424 5.15 24.82 -22.95
CA THR A 424 4.17 24.75 -21.87
C THR A 424 4.78 25.28 -20.56
N PRO A 425 4.21 26.34 -19.97
CA PRO A 425 4.80 27.01 -18.82
C PRO A 425 4.72 26.12 -17.57
N ASN A 426 5.75 26.19 -16.73
CA ASN A 426 5.88 25.34 -15.53
C ASN A 426 4.64 25.42 -14.62
N ALA A 427 3.98 26.58 -14.51
CA ALA A 427 2.74 26.73 -13.74
C ALA A 427 1.60 25.79 -14.21
N LYS A 428 1.50 25.50 -15.52
CA LYS A 428 0.52 24.59 -16.09
C LYS A 428 0.84 23.13 -15.70
N ILE A 429 2.11 22.74 -15.80
CA ILE A 429 2.61 21.42 -15.40
C ILE A 429 2.40 21.21 -13.89
N ILE A 430 2.66 22.23 -13.07
CA ILE A 430 2.38 22.23 -11.63
C ILE A 430 0.89 22.06 -11.33
N GLY A 431 0.00 22.71 -12.10
CA GLY A 431 -1.45 22.48 -12.01
C GLY A 431 -1.82 21.01 -12.30
N TYR A 432 -1.22 20.41 -13.32
CA TYR A 432 -1.45 19.00 -13.67
C TYR A 432 -0.92 18.05 -12.60
N GLN A 433 0.26 18.33 -12.04
CA GLN A 433 0.81 17.62 -10.89
C GLN A 433 -0.13 17.63 -9.69
N ILE A 434 -0.74 18.77 -9.38
CA ILE A 434 -1.64 18.90 -8.24
C ILE A 434 -2.88 18.02 -8.41
N ILE A 435 -3.47 18.00 -9.62
CA ILE A 435 -4.62 17.13 -9.91
C ILE A 435 -4.22 15.65 -9.84
N PHE A 436 -3.05 15.28 -10.40
CA PHE A 436 -2.54 13.91 -10.38
C PHE A 436 -2.27 13.41 -8.95
N GLY A 437 -1.53 14.20 -8.19
CA GLY A 437 -1.19 13.93 -6.81
C GLY A 437 -2.44 13.80 -5.96
N PHE A 438 -3.33 14.79 -5.99
CA PHE A 438 -4.59 14.74 -5.22
C PHE A 438 -5.43 13.52 -5.58
N GLY A 439 -5.58 13.22 -6.88
CA GLY A 439 -6.32 12.04 -7.34
C GLY A 439 -5.75 10.73 -6.79
N THR A 440 -4.47 10.46 -7.06
CA THR A 440 -3.79 9.24 -6.58
C THR A 440 -3.77 9.15 -5.05
N GLY A 441 -3.42 10.22 -4.36
CA GLY A 441 -3.41 10.29 -2.89
C GLY A 441 -4.78 10.10 -2.25
N SER A 442 -5.84 10.60 -2.88
CA SER A 442 -7.19 10.51 -2.31
C SER A 442 -7.76 9.09 -2.27
N ALA A 443 -7.34 8.22 -3.20
CA ALA A 443 -7.73 6.80 -3.23
C ALA A 443 -6.68 5.88 -2.58
N PHE A 444 -5.42 6.31 -2.51
CA PHE A 444 -4.30 5.48 -2.06
C PHE A 444 -3.28 6.26 -1.22
N GLN A 445 -2.93 5.69 -0.06
CA GLN A 445 -1.83 6.19 0.76
C GLN A 445 -0.47 5.89 0.13
N ASN A 446 0.18 6.91 -0.39
CA ASN A 446 1.63 6.88 -0.51
C ASN A 446 2.26 7.01 0.89
N ALA A 447 2.69 5.89 1.47
CA ALA A 447 3.41 5.89 2.74
C ALA A 447 4.78 6.61 2.69
N GLY A 448 5.22 7.08 1.52
CA GLY A 448 6.58 7.58 1.28
C GLY A 448 6.90 9.05 1.59
N LEU A 449 5.94 10.01 1.51
CA LEU A 449 6.32 11.41 1.23
C LEU A 449 5.43 12.58 1.75
N ASN A 450 4.98 12.53 3.00
CA ASN A 450 4.49 13.63 3.86
C ASN A 450 5.46 14.84 4.08
N LEU A 451 6.25 15.26 3.10
CA LEU A 451 7.39 16.19 3.25
C LEU A 451 7.03 17.64 3.57
N VAL A 452 5.74 18.01 3.53
CA VAL A 452 5.30 19.42 3.57
C VAL A 452 4.19 19.68 4.61
N SER A 453 4.05 18.80 5.61
CA SER A 453 3.17 19.05 6.77
C SER A 453 3.98 19.25 8.05
N SER A 454 4.50 20.46 8.25
CA SER A 454 4.98 20.96 9.56
C SER A 454 3.82 21.32 10.52
N LEU A 455 2.63 20.77 10.27
CA LEU A 455 1.40 21.01 11.03
C LEU A 455 1.20 19.89 12.08
N PRO A 456 0.73 20.19 13.31
CA PRO A 456 0.89 19.24 14.42
C PRO A 456 -0.05 18.02 14.39
N TRP A 457 -1.01 17.98 13.47
CA TRP A 457 -2.01 16.91 13.37
C TRP A 457 -2.41 16.72 11.89
N HIS A 458 -2.04 15.60 11.26
CA HIS A 458 -2.83 15.12 10.12
C HIS A 458 -2.73 13.61 9.87
N GLU A 459 -3.91 13.03 9.71
CA GLU A 459 -4.22 11.63 9.43
C GLU A 459 -4.31 11.46 7.90
N ALA A 460 -3.79 10.36 7.35
CA ALA A 460 -3.63 10.15 5.91
C ALA A 460 -3.55 8.64 5.59
N ASP A 461 -4.63 7.99 5.15
CA ASP A 461 -4.86 6.56 5.37
C ASP A 461 -4.81 5.66 4.13
N ASN A 462 -4.45 4.38 4.31
CA ASN A 462 -4.51 3.37 3.25
C ASN A 462 -5.92 2.76 3.11
N HIS A 463 -6.81 3.49 2.44
CA HIS A 463 -8.23 3.11 2.31
C HIS A 463 -8.46 1.75 1.65
N ILE A 464 -7.62 1.34 0.70
CA ILE A 464 -7.82 0.07 -0.03
C ILE A 464 -7.47 -1.14 0.84
N VAL A 465 -6.38 -1.09 1.62
CA VAL A 465 -6.09 -2.15 2.60
C VAL A 465 -7.13 -2.15 3.72
N ILE A 466 -7.61 -0.97 4.16
CA ILE A 466 -8.72 -0.86 5.11
C ILE A 466 -10.00 -1.50 4.54
N ALA A 467 -10.31 -1.33 3.24
CA ALA A 467 -11.46 -1.96 2.60
C ALA A 467 -11.37 -3.50 2.58
N ILE A 468 -10.18 -4.06 2.37
CA ILE A 468 -9.93 -5.51 2.47
C ILE A 468 -10.14 -5.99 3.91
N GLN A 469 -9.60 -5.29 4.91
CA GLN A 469 -9.85 -5.62 6.31
C GLN A 469 -11.33 -5.44 6.68
N ALA A 470 -12.00 -4.43 6.11
CA ALA A 470 -13.42 -4.16 6.22
C ALA A 470 -14.31 -5.19 5.46
N GLU A 471 -13.71 -6.12 4.71
CA GLU A 471 -14.40 -7.25 4.08
C GLU A 471 -14.17 -8.55 4.84
N PHE A 472 -12.97 -8.74 5.41
CA PHE A 472 -12.54 -10.00 6.04
C PHE A 472 -12.53 -10.01 7.58
N ASP A 473 -13.00 -8.97 8.28
CA ASP A 473 -13.17 -8.99 9.76
C ASP A 473 -14.07 -10.14 10.26
N ASP A 474 -15.08 -10.57 9.48
CA ASP A 474 -15.90 -11.76 9.77
C ASP A 474 -15.15 -13.10 9.54
N ARG A 475 -13.94 -13.04 8.98
CA ARG A 475 -13.01 -14.15 8.64
C ARG A 475 -11.56 -13.72 8.90
N PRO A 476 -11.22 -13.38 10.17
CA PRO A 476 -9.95 -12.74 10.51
C PRO A 476 -8.72 -13.60 10.17
N GLU A 477 -8.89 -14.92 10.01
CA GLU A 477 -7.88 -15.85 9.55
C GLU A 477 -7.38 -15.57 8.11
N LEU A 478 -8.18 -14.88 7.30
CA LEU A 478 -7.83 -14.53 5.92
C LEU A 478 -7.18 -13.14 5.79
N ILE A 479 -7.29 -12.27 6.80
CA ILE A 479 -6.80 -10.88 6.71
C ILE A 479 -5.29 -10.79 6.42
N PRO A 480 -4.39 -11.55 7.08
CA PRO A 480 -2.94 -11.43 6.83
C PRO A 480 -2.59 -11.77 5.37
N GLN A 481 -3.18 -12.84 4.86
CA GLN A 481 -2.97 -13.34 3.50
C GLN A 481 -3.62 -12.44 2.44
N ALA A 482 -4.85 -11.97 2.66
CA ALA A 482 -5.53 -11.03 1.76
C ALA A 482 -4.81 -9.66 1.67
N SER A 483 -4.24 -9.18 2.79
CA SER A 483 -3.42 -7.97 2.84
C SER A 483 -2.09 -8.16 2.10
N ALA A 484 -1.43 -9.30 2.31
CA ALA A 484 -0.19 -9.64 1.59
C ALA A 484 -0.39 -9.75 0.07
N VAL A 485 -1.50 -10.35 -0.38
CA VAL A 485 -1.90 -10.38 -1.81
C VAL A 485 -2.02 -8.97 -2.37
N ALA A 486 -2.69 -8.07 -1.66
CA ALA A 486 -2.88 -6.69 -2.10
C ALA A 486 -1.55 -5.94 -2.24
N SER A 487 -0.67 -6.05 -1.24
CA SER A 487 0.68 -5.44 -1.27
C SER A 487 1.63 -6.08 -2.30
N PHE A 488 1.49 -7.38 -2.57
CA PHE A 488 2.21 -8.03 -3.66
C PHE A 488 1.78 -7.45 -5.02
N VAL A 489 0.46 -7.47 -5.30
CA VAL A 489 -0.11 -6.98 -6.57
C VAL A 489 0.20 -5.49 -6.79
N GLN A 490 0.13 -4.68 -5.74
CA GLN A 490 0.59 -3.29 -5.72
C GLN A 490 2.03 -3.14 -6.23
N LEU A 491 2.98 -3.87 -5.64
CA LEU A 491 4.40 -3.79 -5.98
C LEU A 491 4.67 -4.21 -7.43
N VAL A 492 4.01 -5.28 -7.89
CA VAL A 492 4.07 -5.73 -9.30
C VAL A 492 3.57 -4.61 -10.24
N GLY A 493 2.45 -3.96 -9.89
CA GLY A 493 1.89 -2.85 -10.67
C GLY A 493 2.85 -1.67 -10.80
N GLY A 494 3.45 -1.24 -9.69
CA GLY A 494 4.46 -0.17 -9.70
C GLY A 494 5.65 -0.46 -10.60
N THR A 495 6.20 -1.68 -10.55
CA THR A 495 7.37 -2.03 -11.38
C THR A 495 7.02 -2.22 -12.86
N LEU A 496 5.85 -2.79 -13.17
CA LEU A 496 5.33 -2.82 -14.55
C LEU A 496 5.08 -1.42 -15.11
N GLY A 497 4.61 -0.48 -14.27
CA GLY A 497 4.45 0.93 -14.61
C GLY A 497 5.75 1.55 -15.12
N ILE A 498 6.80 1.49 -14.30
CA ILE A 498 8.14 2.01 -14.65
C ILE A 498 8.64 1.39 -15.96
N ALA A 499 8.49 0.08 -16.14
CA ALA A 499 9.04 -0.61 -17.31
C ALA A 499 8.28 -0.33 -18.61
N ILE A 500 6.94 -0.33 -18.57
CA ILE A 500 6.11 0.02 -19.73
C ILE A 500 6.31 1.50 -20.10
N ALA A 501 6.33 2.38 -19.11
CA ALA A 501 6.66 3.79 -19.28
C ALA A 501 8.02 4.01 -19.93
N GLY A 502 9.07 3.36 -19.42
CA GLY A 502 10.43 3.44 -19.95
C GLY A 502 10.54 2.90 -21.38
N THR A 503 9.83 1.82 -21.69
CA THR A 503 9.78 1.25 -23.05
C THR A 503 9.13 2.22 -24.03
N ILE A 504 8.02 2.86 -23.66
CA ILE A 504 7.34 3.86 -24.50
C ILE A 504 8.20 5.11 -24.65
N PHE A 505 8.77 5.63 -23.56
CA PHE A 505 9.69 6.77 -23.60
C PHE A 505 10.89 6.50 -24.52
N ALA A 506 11.55 5.35 -24.39
CA ALA A 506 12.70 4.99 -25.22
C ALA A 506 12.32 4.84 -26.70
N ASN A 507 11.23 4.13 -27.01
CA ASN A 507 10.77 3.95 -28.39
C ASN A 507 10.30 5.27 -29.02
N GLN A 508 9.61 6.12 -28.26
CA GLN A 508 9.17 7.42 -28.76
C GLN A 508 10.35 8.38 -28.94
N LEU A 509 11.35 8.35 -28.06
CA LEU A 509 12.59 9.12 -28.23
C LEU A 509 13.38 8.63 -29.45
N VAL A 510 13.40 7.32 -29.71
CA VAL A 510 13.98 6.75 -30.95
C VAL A 510 13.28 7.33 -32.18
N SER A 511 11.95 7.29 -32.20
CA SER A 511 11.11 7.81 -33.29
C SER A 511 11.27 9.32 -33.50
N ASN A 512 11.24 10.11 -32.42
CA ASN A 512 11.32 11.56 -32.46
C ASN A 512 12.71 12.08 -32.88
N LEU A 513 13.76 11.28 -32.69
CA LEU A 513 15.12 11.59 -33.16
C LEU A 513 15.39 11.08 -34.58
N ALA A 514 14.48 10.35 -35.22
CA ALA A 514 14.71 9.78 -36.55
C ALA A 514 14.74 10.85 -37.66
N GLY A 515 15.41 10.53 -38.77
CA GLY A 515 15.57 11.45 -39.91
C GLY A 515 16.55 12.59 -39.61
N PRO A 516 16.30 13.83 -40.07
CA PRO A 516 17.31 14.89 -40.12
C PRO A 516 18.01 15.23 -38.79
N VAL A 517 17.34 15.02 -37.65
CA VAL A 517 17.93 15.26 -36.32
C VAL A 517 18.94 14.17 -35.96
N GLY A 518 18.60 12.90 -36.18
CA GLY A 518 19.47 11.75 -35.94
C GLY A 518 20.63 11.70 -36.95
N ASP A 519 20.36 11.99 -38.21
CA ASP A 519 21.37 12.09 -39.28
C ASP A 519 22.44 13.15 -38.94
N ALA A 520 22.04 14.27 -38.30
CA ALA A 520 22.93 15.34 -37.88
C ALA A 520 23.63 15.09 -36.53
N LEU A 521 23.11 14.20 -35.67
CA LEU A 521 23.76 13.76 -34.44
C LEU A 521 24.85 12.72 -34.70
N GLY A 522 24.55 11.75 -35.57
CA GLY A 522 25.35 10.54 -35.75
C GLY A 522 25.18 9.53 -34.60
N HIS A 523 25.40 8.24 -34.90
CA HIS A 523 24.99 7.13 -34.04
C HIS A 523 25.59 7.12 -32.62
N GLU A 524 26.82 7.59 -32.41
CA GLU A 524 27.42 7.64 -31.07
C GLU A 524 26.76 8.72 -30.19
N LEU A 525 26.51 9.90 -30.75
CA LEU A 525 25.90 11.02 -30.02
C LEU A 525 24.40 10.80 -29.82
N GLU A 526 23.71 10.23 -30.81
CA GLU A 526 22.34 9.72 -30.72
C GLU A 526 22.19 8.72 -29.55
N ARG A 527 23.15 7.80 -29.40
CA ARG A 527 23.19 6.82 -28.30
C ARG A 527 23.48 7.49 -26.95
N ALA A 528 24.45 8.41 -26.90
CA ALA A 528 24.78 9.15 -25.68
C ALA A 528 23.60 10.02 -25.19
N VAL A 529 22.92 10.69 -26.13
CA VAL A 529 21.68 11.44 -25.89
C VAL A 529 20.64 10.51 -25.25
N ARG A 530 20.30 9.39 -25.89
CA ARG A 530 19.32 8.41 -25.35
C ARG A 530 19.66 7.88 -23.96
N GLN A 531 20.95 7.78 -23.62
CA GLN A 531 21.41 7.30 -22.32
C GLN A 531 21.41 8.37 -21.22
N SER A 532 21.53 9.66 -21.55
CA SER A 532 21.45 10.74 -20.57
C SER A 532 20.93 12.05 -21.15
N VAL A 533 19.86 12.56 -20.51
CA VAL A 533 19.30 13.90 -20.75
C VAL A 533 20.33 15.03 -20.54
N THR A 534 21.42 14.80 -19.79
CA THR A 534 22.48 15.81 -19.61
C THR A 534 23.32 16.06 -20.86
N VAL A 535 23.38 15.10 -21.80
CA VAL A 535 24.14 15.23 -23.05
C VAL A 535 23.58 16.34 -23.93
N ILE A 536 22.28 16.64 -23.81
CA ILE A 536 21.60 17.75 -24.51
C ILE A 536 22.35 19.09 -24.34
N PHE A 537 22.92 19.36 -23.17
CA PHE A 537 23.64 20.60 -22.88
C PHE A 537 25.05 20.64 -23.48
N SER A 538 25.62 19.49 -23.83
CA SER A 538 26.89 19.39 -24.57
C SER A 538 26.71 19.46 -26.09
N LEU A 539 25.47 19.40 -26.60
CA LEU A 539 25.19 19.52 -28.04
C LEU A 539 25.47 20.92 -28.58
N PRO A 540 25.87 21.04 -29.86
CA PRO A 540 25.84 22.29 -30.61
C PRO A 540 24.46 22.95 -30.51
N GLU A 541 24.43 24.27 -30.42
CA GLU A 541 23.21 25.05 -30.18
C GLU A 541 22.10 24.78 -31.23
N GLN A 542 22.51 24.54 -32.48
CA GLN A 542 21.64 24.19 -33.60
C GLN A 542 20.89 22.85 -33.43
N LEU A 543 21.49 21.89 -32.72
CA LEU A 543 20.92 20.55 -32.47
C LEU A 543 20.22 20.45 -31.11
N ARG A 544 20.46 21.42 -30.20
CA ARG A 544 19.92 21.39 -28.84
C ARG A 544 18.39 21.44 -28.84
N GLN A 545 17.78 22.40 -29.53
CA GLN A 545 16.33 22.58 -29.50
C GLN A 545 15.56 21.37 -30.10
N PRO A 546 15.90 20.84 -31.29
CA PRO A 546 15.23 19.65 -31.82
C PRO A 546 15.32 18.43 -30.91
N VAL A 547 16.45 18.24 -30.21
CA VAL A 547 16.62 17.14 -29.25
C VAL A 547 15.81 17.37 -27.97
N VAL A 548 15.72 18.60 -27.47
CA VAL A 548 14.81 18.95 -26.35
C VAL A 548 13.37 18.65 -26.72
N ASP A 549 12.93 19.04 -27.92
CA ASP A 549 11.56 18.83 -28.38
C ASP A 549 11.26 17.33 -28.52
N ALA A 550 12.19 16.56 -29.09
CA ALA A 550 12.11 15.11 -29.16
C ALA A 550 12.00 14.45 -27.77
N TYR A 551 12.75 14.95 -26.78
CA TYR A 551 12.70 14.50 -25.39
C TYR A 551 11.37 14.81 -24.71
N VAL A 552 10.93 16.06 -24.78
CA VAL A 552 9.68 16.51 -24.14
C VAL A 552 8.49 15.75 -24.72
N ASN A 553 8.43 15.60 -26.04
CA ASN A 553 7.38 14.83 -26.71
C ASN A 553 7.43 13.35 -26.34
N ALA A 554 8.61 12.75 -26.14
CA ALA A 554 8.73 11.35 -25.72
C ALA A 554 8.24 11.13 -24.28
N VAL A 555 8.58 12.03 -23.35
CA VAL A 555 8.09 11.95 -21.96
C VAL A 555 6.59 12.25 -21.88
N ALA A 556 6.11 13.26 -22.61
CA ALA A 556 4.68 13.59 -22.68
C ALA A 556 3.86 12.42 -23.23
N THR A 557 4.30 11.82 -24.35
CA THR A 557 3.64 10.64 -24.95
C THR A 557 3.52 9.49 -23.95
N MET A 558 4.58 9.23 -23.17
CA MET A 558 4.59 8.18 -22.17
C MET A 558 3.53 8.37 -21.07
N PHE A 559 3.12 9.60 -20.72
CA PHE A 559 2.05 9.82 -19.73
C PHE A 559 0.66 9.36 -20.19
N ILE A 560 0.43 9.09 -21.47
CA ILE A 560 -0.88 8.61 -21.95
C ILE A 560 -1.31 7.29 -21.28
N VAL A 561 -0.37 6.44 -20.86
CA VAL A 561 -0.67 5.15 -20.21
C VAL A 561 -1.36 5.30 -18.86
N ILE A 562 -1.24 6.46 -18.22
CA ILE A 562 -1.92 6.79 -16.97
C ILE A 562 -3.44 6.80 -17.19
N VAL A 563 -3.92 7.27 -18.36
CA VAL A 563 -5.35 7.42 -18.63
C VAL A 563 -6.10 6.08 -18.58
N PRO A 564 -5.74 5.04 -19.35
CA PRO A 564 -6.41 3.74 -19.27
C PRO A 564 -6.14 3.03 -17.94
N ALA A 565 -4.94 3.15 -17.37
CA ALA A 565 -4.62 2.57 -16.06
C ALA A 565 -5.58 3.11 -14.97
N MET A 566 -5.74 4.43 -14.90
CA MET A 566 -6.60 5.09 -13.92
C MET A 566 -8.08 4.90 -14.21
N GLY A 567 -8.48 4.79 -15.48
CA GLY A 567 -9.83 4.35 -15.85
C GLY A 567 -10.15 2.96 -15.32
N ILE A 568 -9.23 1.99 -15.50
CA ILE A 568 -9.40 0.62 -14.97
C ILE A 568 -9.45 0.61 -13.44
N ALA A 569 -8.60 1.40 -12.76
CA ALA A 569 -8.64 1.55 -11.30
C ALA A 569 -10.00 2.10 -10.82
N GLY A 570 -10.48 3.20 -11.42
CA GLY A 570 -11.78 3.80 -11.08
C GLY A 570 -12.98 2.89 -11.37
N PHE A 571 -12.88 2.02 -12.38
CA PHE A 571 -13.89 0.97 -12.62
C PHE A 571 -13.79 -0.19 -11.62
N ALA A 572 -12.59 -0.60 -11.22
CA ALA A 572 -12.37 -1.65 -10.22
C ALA A 572 -12.95 -1.28 -8.85
N ALA A 573 -12.90 0.01 -8.47
CA ALA A 573 -13.50 0.55 -7.26
C ALA A 573 -15.02 0.30 -7.16
N PHE A 574 -15.75 0.09 -8.27
CA PHE A 574 -17.18 -0.27 -8.20
C PHE A 574 -17.41 -1.68 -7.65
N ALA A 575 -16.48 -2.62 -7.84
CA ALA A 575 -16.57 -3.97 -7.30
C ALA A 575 -16.35 -4.02 -5.78
N ILE A 576 -15.68 -3.00 -5.22
CA ILE A 576 -15.45 -2.86 -3.78
C ILE A 576 -16.78 -2.57 -3.07
N ARG A 577 -17.11 -3.38 -2.04
CA ARG A 577 -18.29 -3.13 -1.20
C ARG A 577 -18.12 -1.85 -0.39
N ASP A 578 -19.19 -1.11 -0.18
CA ASP A 578 -19.20 0.15 0.57
C ASP A 578 -19.60 -0.09 2.04
N TRP A 579 -18.63 -0.54 2.84
CA TRP A 579 -18.83 -0.76 4.27
C TRP A 579 -18.75 0.57 5.02
N ASN A 580 -19.74 0.86 5.88
CA ASN A 580 -19.60 1.96 6.83
C ASN A 580 -18.71 1.51 8.00
N LEU A 581 -17.49 2.04 8.05
CA LEU A 581 -16.49 1.69 9.07
C LEU A 581 -16.99 1.94 10.50
N LYS A 582 -17.87 2.93 10.70
CA LYS A 582 -18.45 3.26 12.01
C LYS A 582 -19.52 2.28 12.46
N GLU A 583 -20.39 1.86 11.54
CA GLU A 583 -21.44 0.88 11.82
C GLU A 583 -20.81 -0.49 12.08
N ARG A 584 -19.80 -0.89 11.30
CA ARG A 584 -19.13 -2.18 11.50
C ARG A 584 -18.31 -2.21 12.79
N THR A 585 -17.65 -1.11 13.17
CA THR A 585 -17.01 -0.98 14.49
C THR A 585 -18.01 -1.09 15.64
N LYS A 586 -19.27 -0.65 15.45
CA LYS A 586 -20.35 -0.78 16.46
C LYS A 586 -20.98 -2.17 16.49
N ALA A 587 -21.13 -2.86 15.35
CA ALA A 587 -21.70 -4.20 15.31
C ALA A 587 -20.91 -5.20 16.17
N VAL A 588 -19.58 -5.05 16.20
CA VAL A 588 -18.68 -5.83 17.05
C VAL A 588 -18.89 -5.54 18.54
N GLY A 589 -19.09 -4.27 18.94
CA GLY A 589 -19.32 -3.90 20.35
C GLY A 589 -20.76 -4.13 20.83
N GLY A 590 -21.75 -4.09 19.93
CA GLY A 590 -23.17 -4.25 20.26
C GLY A 590 -23.64 -5.70 20.41
N ALA A 591 -22.84 -6.68 19.97
CA ALA A 591 -23.10 -8.10 20.19
C ALA A 591 -22.57 -8.63 21.54
N ALA A 592 -22.00 -7.74 22.37
CA ALA A 592 -21.39 -8.05 23.67
C ALA A 592 -22.01 -7.24 24.84
N ALA A 593 -23.19 -6.67 24.64
CA ALA A 593 -23.92 -5.83 25.61
C ALA A 593 -25.27 -6.47 26.02
#